data_AF-A0A257JPR5-F1
#
_entry.id   AF-A0A257JPR5-F1
#
_cell.length_a   1.000
_cell.length_b   1.000
_cell.length_c   1.000
_cell.angle_alpha   90.00
_cell.angle_beta   90.00
_cell.angle_gamma   90.00
#
_symmetry.space_group_name_H-M   'P 1'
#
loop_
_entity.id
_entity.type
_entity.pdbx_description
1 polymer ?
#
loop_
_entity_poly.entity_id
_entity_poly.type
_entity_poly.pdbx_seq_one_letter_code
_entity_poly.pdbx_strand_id
1 'polypeptide(L)'
;MRVTMVGTGYVGLVSGACFADFGHQVICVDKDVGKIDRLHQGIMPIFEPGLEDLVASNVKAGRLSFTTDLGEAVKDADTVFIAVGTPSRRGDGHADLTYVEQAAKEIAAHMRNYTVVVNKSTVPVGTGDLVQTIMTEVSPKGDFSVVSNPEFLREGAAISDFKRPDRVVVGTEDERARQVMRELYRPLFLNETPILFTDRRTSELIKYAANAFLAVKIAYINEMADLCEQVGANVQEV
;
A
#
# COMPACT_ATOMS: atom_id res chain seq x y z
N MET A 1 16.06 6.27 4.67
CA MET A 1 15.73 5.39 3.54
C MET A 1 15.09 6.20 2.43
N ARG A 2 15.33 5.80 1.18
CA ARG A 2 14.70 6.29 -0.04
C ARG A 2 13.55 5.37 -0.40
N VAL A 3 12.34 5.91 -0.46
CA VAL A 3 11.09 5.18 -0.68
C VAL A 3 10.45 5.71 -1.95
N THR A 4 10.17 4.82 -2.89
CA THR A 4 9.38 5.17 -4.07
C THR A 4 7.99 4.58 -3.94
N MET A 5 6.97 5.40 -4.13
CA MET A 5 5.56 5.02 -3.99
C MET A 5 4.87 5.09 -5.34
N VAL A 6 4.60 3.94 -5.96
CA VAL A 6 3.96 3.85 -7.27
C VAL A 6 2.45 3.83 -7.10
N GLY A 7 1.80 4.87 -7.59
CA GLY A 7 0.38 5.16 -7.42
C GLY A 7 0.18 6.29 -6.40
N THR A 8 -0.59 7.31 -6.79
CA THR A 8 -0.98 8.42 -5.89
C THR A 8 -2.49 8.48 -5.69
N GLY A 9 -3.13 7.30 -5.68
CA GLY A 9 -4.47 7.14 -5.13
C GLY A 9 -4.46 7.21 -3.60
N TYR A 10 -5.58 6.83 -2.98
CA TYR A 10 -5.76 6.92 -1.53
C TYR A 10 -4.66 6.22 -0.72
N VAL A 11 -4.41 4.94 -1.00
CA VAL A 11 -3.38 4.15 -0.33
C VAL A 11 -1.99 4.75 -0.54
N GLY A 12 -1.63 5.03 -1.80
CA GLY A 12 -0.28 5.47 -2.15
C GLY A 12 0.05 6.85 -1.62
N LEU A 13 -0.83 7.83 -1.82
CA LEU A 13 -0.57 9.21 -1.38
C LEU A 13 -0.50 9.32 0.15
N VAL A 14 -1.43 8.70 0.88
CA VAL A 14 -1.41 8.72 2.35
C VAL A 14 -0.17 8.00 2.89
N SER A 15 0.15 6.80 2.37
CA SER A 15 1.32 6.05 2.81
C SER A 15 2.62 6.81 2.52
N GLY A 16 2.75 7.39 1.32
CA GLY A 16 3.93 8.18 0.94
C GLY A 16 4.11 9.42 1.82
N ALA A 17 3.04 10.17 2.07
CA ALA A 17 3.09 11.33 2.95
C ALA A 17 3.45 10.94 4.39
N CYS A 18 2.91 9.84 4.91
CA CYS A 18 3.22 9.36 6.25
C CYS A 18 4.65 8.83 6.38
N PHE A 19 5.19 8.13 5.36
CA PHE A 19 6.60 7.74 5.34
C PHE A 19 7.54 8.94 5.28
N ALA A 20 7.18 10.00 4.56
CA ALA A 20 7.96 11.24 4.54
C ALA A 20 7.95 11.90 5.93
N ASP A 21 6.80 11.86 6.61
CA ASP A 21 6.65 12.37 7.98
C ASP A 21 7.45 11.57 9.02
N PHE A 22 7.64 10.27 8.77
CA PHE A 22 8.56 9.42 9.51
C PHE A 22 10.05 9.72 9.26
N GLY A 23 10.35 10.68 8.38
CA GLY A 23 11.71 11.15 8.09
C GLY A 23 12.37 10.49 6.89
N HIS A 24 11.65 9.63 6.14
CA HIS A 24 12.18 9.05 4.92
C HIS A 24 12.18 10.05 3.76
N GLN A 25 13.00 9.78 2.75
CA GLN A 25 13.00 10.49 1.48
C GLN A 25 12.04 9.78 0.54
N VAL A 26 10.92 10.40 0.20
CA VAL A 26 9.82 9.76 -0.52
C VAL A 26 9.59 10.43 -1.88
N ILE A 27 9.50 9.62 -2.92
CA ILE A 27 9.07 10.04 -4.25
C ILE A 27 7.78 9.29 -4.60
N CYS A 28 6.70 10.04 -4.75
CA CYS A 28 5.41 9.52 -5.20
C CYS A 28 5.30 9.61 -6.72
N VAL A 29 4.94 8.51 -7.37
CA VAL A 29 4.92 8.37 -8.84
C VAL A 29 3.52 8.04 -9.32
N ASP A 30 3.03 8.73 -10.35
CA ASP A 30 1.78 8.38 -11.03
C ASP A 30 1.89 8.71 -12.52
N LYS A 31 1.21 7.93 -13.37
CA LYS A 31 1.19 8.18 -14.83
C LYS A 31 0.21 9.29 -15.21
N ASP A 32 -0.72 9.63 -14.32
CA ASP A 32 -1.63 10.75 -14.50
C ASP A 32 -0.90 12.09 -14.27
N VAL A 33 -0.44 12.70 -15.37
CA VAL A 33 0.23 14.01 -15.37
C VAL A 33 -0.61 15.07 -14.67
N GLY A 34 -1.92 15.11 -14.94
CA GLY A 34 -2.81 16.11 -14.35
C GLY A 34 -2.94 15.96 -12.83
N LYS A 35 -2.83 14.73 -12.31
CA LYS A 35 -2.80 14.47 -10.87
C LYS A 35 -1.49 14.94 -10.24
N ILE A 36 -0.35 14.67 -10.89
CA ILE A 36 0.97 15.14 -10.43
C ILE A 36 1.06 16.67 -10.45
N ASP A 37 0.58 17.33 -11.50
CA ASP A 37 0.54 18.79 -11.59
C ASP A 37 -0.28 19.42 -10.46
N ARG A 38 -1.44 18.83 -10.13
CA ARG A 38 -2.25 19.26 -8.97
C ARG A 38 -1.48 19.10 -7.65
N LEU A 39 -0.78 17.98 -7.46
CA LEU A 39 0.02 17.74 -6.26
C LEU A 39 1.17 18.75 -6.13
N HIS A 40 1.83 19.14 -7.23
CA HIS A 40 2.83 20.22 -7.23
C HIS A 40 2.24 21.58 -6.86
N GLN A 41 0.96 21.80 -7.18
CA GLN A 41 0.22 23.01 -6.79
C GLN A 41 -0.35 22.93 -5.36
N GLY A 42 -0.12 21.84 -4.63
CA GLY A 42 -0.68 21.61 -3.30
C GLY A 42 -2.16 21.19 -3.29
N ILE A 43 -2.75 20.91 -4.46
CA ILE A 43 -4.15 20.52 -4.60
C ILE A 43 -4.26 19.00 -4.48
N MET A 44 -4.92 18.52 -3.42
CA MET A 44 -5.05 17.08 -3.19
C MET A 44 -6.09 16.45 -4.15
N PRO A 45 -5.77 15.31 -4.81
CA PRO A 45 -6.69 14.64 -5.73
C PRO A 45 -7.77 13.82 -5.01
N ILE A 46 -7.72 13.74 -3.68
CA ILE A 46 -8.61 12.99 -2.81
C ILE A 46 -8.92 13.83 -1.57
N PHE A 47 -10.02 13.50 -0.89
CA PHE A 47 -10.32 14.05 0.42
C PHE A 47 -9.87 13.09 1.52
N GLU A 48 -8.97 13.57 2.38
CA GLU A 48 -8.57 12.88 3.61
C GLU A 48 -8.21 13.92 4.67
N PRO A 49 -8.83 13.90 5.87
CA PRO A 49 -8.58 14.91 6.90
C PRO A 49 -7.10 15.03 7.28
N GLY A 50 -6.53 16.22 7.13
CA GLY A 50 -5.14 16.53 7.48
C GLY A 50 -4.10 16.15 6.41
N LEU A 51 -4.49 15.57 5.26
CA LEU A 51 -3.56 15.15 4.23
C LEU A 51 -2.86 16.34 3.54
N GLU A 52 -3.59 17.43 3.28
CA GLU A 52 -3.05 18.63 2.64
C GLU A 52 -1.89 19.22 3.45
N ASP A 53 -2.08 19.42 4.76
CA ASP A 53 -1.04 19.91 5.68
C ASP A 53 0.15 18.95 5.78
N LEU A 54 -0.12 17.63 5.83
CA LEU A 54 0.91 16.60 5.90
C LEU A 54 1.79 16.60 4.64
N VAL A 55 1.17 16.72 3.47
CA VAL A 55 1.89 16.81 2.19
C VAL A 55 2.67 18.12 2.12
N ALA A 56 2.02 19.26 2.38
CA ALA A 56 2.66 20.57 2.29
C ALA A 56 3.89 20.70 3.21
N SER A 57 3.79 20.21 4.45
CA SER A 57 4.91 20.23 5.41
C SER A 57 6.09 19.36 4.96
N ASN A 58 5.83 18.17 4.40
CA ASN A 58 6.88 17.26 3.96
C ASN A 58 7.51 17.66 2.61
N VAL A 59 6.74 18.29 1.72
CA VAL A 59 7.27 18.94 0.50
C VAL A 59 8.17 20.10 0.90
N LYS A 60 7.73 20.98 1.80
CA LYS A 60 8.53 22.11 2.31
C LYS A 60 9.82 21.63 3.00
N ALA A 61 9.77 20.50 3.69
CA ALA A 61 10.94 19.90 4.33
C ALA A 61 11.88 19.15 3.37
N GLY A 62 11.53 19.07 2.07
CA GLY A 62 12.33 18.37 1.06
C GLY A 62 12.39 16.86 1.27
N ARG A 63 11.36 16.27 1.90
CA ARG A 63 11.24 14.81 2.13
C ARG A 63 10.21 14.13 1.24
N LEU A 64 9.32 14.88 0.62
CA LEU A 64 8.29 14.37 -0.28
C LEU A 64 8.36 15.10 -1.62
N SER A 65 8.41 14.34 -2.70
CA SER A 65 8.30 14.86 -4.07
C SER A 65 7.39 14.00 -4.93
N PHE A 66 6.98 14.54 -6.07
CA PHE A 66 6.06 13.90 -7.01
C PHE A 66 6.66 13.92 -8.42
N THR A 67 6.48 12.84 -9.18
CA THR A 67 6.95 12.74 -10.56
C THR A 67 6.06 11.80 -11.37
N THR A 68 6.15 11.92 -12.70
CA THR A 68 5.58 10.94 -13.64
C THR A 68 6.62 9.93 -14.12
N ASP A 69 7.90 10.17 -13.82
CA ASP A 69 9.03 9.34 -14.25
C ASP A 69 9.36 8.29 -13.18
N LEU A 70 8.88 7.06 -13.40
CA LEU A 70 9.19 5.93 -12.52
C LEU A 70 10.65 5.51 -12.62
N GLY A 71 11.27 5.65 -13.79
CA GLY A 71 12.65 5.26 -14.03
C GLY A 71 13.61 6.07 -13.16
N GLU A 72 13.47 7.40 -13.12
CA GLU A 72 14.25 8.26 -12.24
C GLU A 72 13.98 7.98 -10.77
N ALA A 73 12.72 7.73 -10.39
CA ALA A 73 12.35 7.47 -9.00
C ALA A 73 12.90 6.14 -8.45
N VAL A 74 13.10 5.13 -9.30
CA VAL A 74 13.52 3.77 -8.86
C VAL A 74 15.04 3.62 -8.74
N LYS A 75 15.84 4.39 -9.50
CA LYS A 75 17.30 4.20 -9.61
C LYS A 75 18.03 4.01 -8.27
N ASP A 76 17.67 4.83 -7.28
CA ASP A 76 18.32 4.86 -5.97
C ASP A 76 17.36 4.49 -4.83
N ALA A 77 16.24 3.82 -5.12
CA ALA A 77 15.26 3.46 -4.11
C ALA A 77 15.71 2.25 -3.29
N ASP A 78 15.69 2.38 -1.95
CA ASP A 78 15.87 1.24 -1.04
C ASP A 78 14.62 0.34 -1.07
N THR A 79 13.45 0.97 -1.15
CA THR A 79 12.14 0.32 -1.21
C THR A 79 11.28 0.94 -2.30
N VAL A 80 10.55 0.10 -3.04
CA VAL A 80 9.58 0.54 -4.05
C VAL A 80 8.23 -0.10 -3.76
N PHE A 81 7.24 0.71 -3.41
CA PHE A 81 5.89 0.28 -3.10
C PHE A 81 5.02 0.32 -4.35
N ILE A 82 4.34 -0.79 -4.64
CA ILE A 82 3.30 -0.89 -5.66
C ILE A 82 1.95 -0.68 -4.96
N ALA A 83 1.39 0.53 -5.07
CA ALA A 83 0.14 0.98 -4.48
C ALA A 83 -0.86 1.46 -5.55
N VAL A 84 -0.86 0.78 -6.70
CA VAL A 84 -1.78 1.02 -7.81
C VAL A 84 -3.14 0.34 -7.58
N GLY A 85 -4.17 0.76 -8.30
CA GLY A 85 -5.50 0.16 -8.19
C GLY A 85 -5.53 -1.28 -8.72
N THR A 86 -6.34 -2.12 -8.08
CA THR A 86 -6.64 -3.49 -8.50
C THR A 86 -8.17 -3.66 -8.65
N PRO A 87 -8.80 -2.91 -9.58
CA PRO A 87 -10.25 -2.94 -9.74
C PRO A 87 -10.72 -4.33 -10.18
N SER A 88 -12.02 -4.62 -9.98
CA SER A 88 -12.62 -5.81 -10.56
C SER A 88 -12.64 -5.74 -12.07
N ARG A 89 -12.16 -6.79 -12.73
CA ARG A 89 -12.22 -6.98 -14.17
C ARG A 89 -13.67 -7.08 -14.61
N ARG A 90 -13.98 -6.39 -15.72
CA ARG A 90 -15.30 -6.46 -16.35
C ARG A 90 -15.55 -7.88 -16.87
N GLY A 91 -16.65 -8.48 -16.45
CA GLY A 91 -17.13 -9.77 -16.95
C GLY A 91 -17.11 -10.87 -15.90
N ASP A 92 -15.97 -11.09 -15.25
CA ASP A 92 -15.79 -12.22 -14.32
C ASP A 92 -15.47 -11.83 -12.87
N GLY A 93 -15.29 -10.53 -12.60
CA GLY A 93 -15.12 -10.00 -11.24
C GLY A 93 -13.75 -10.27 -10.60
N HIS A 94 -12.84 -10.94 -11.30
CA HIS A 94 -11.47 -11.17 -10.83
C HIS A 94 -10.71 -9.85 -10.68
N ALA A 95 -9.71 -9.81 -9.79
CA ALA A 95 -8.86 -8.61 -9.65
C ALA A 95 -8.06 -8.37 -10.95
N ASP A 96 -8.10 -7.14 -11.46
CA ASP A 96 -7.27 -6.70 -12.58
C ASP A 96 -5.85 -6.38 -12.10
N LEU A 97 -4.89 -7.23 -12.48
CA LEU A 97 -3.49 -7.11 -12.10
C LEU A 97 -2.65 -6.34 -13.14
N THR A 98 -3.26 -5.86 -14.23
CA THR A 98 -2.55 -5.19 -15.33
C THR A 98 -1.63 -4.08 -14.83
N TYR A 99 -2.10 -3.24 -13.90
CA TYR A 99 -1.32 -2.13 -13.37
C TYR A 99 -0.16 -2.58 -12.47
N VAL A 100 -0.35 -3.66 -11.71
CA VAL A 100 0.69 -4.26 -10.85
C VAL A 100 1.79 -4.86 -11.72
N GLU A 101 1.41 -5.62 -12.76
CA GLU A 101 2.36 -6.22 -13.70
C GLU A 101 3.16 -5.17 -14.47
N GLN A 102 2.51 -4.09 -14.92
CA GLN A 102 3.17 -2.98 -15.59
C GLN A 102 4.17 -2.27 -14.66
N ALA A 103 3.77 -1.99 -13.42
CA ALA A 103 4.67 -1.41 -12.43
C ALA A 103 5.88 -2.33 -12.17
N ALA A 104 5.66 -3.63 -11.99
CA ALA A 104 6.74 -4.61 -11.78
C ALA A 104 7.75 -4.63 -12.94
N LYS A 105 7.27 -4.64 -14.20
CA LYS A 105 8.14 -4.57 -15.39
C LYS A 105 8.97 -3.30 -15.42
N GLU A 106 8.34 -2.16 -15.16
CA GLU A 106 8.98 -0.86 -15.24
C GLU A 106 10.00 -0.65 -14.10
N ILE A 107 9.70 -1.13 -12.89
CA ILE A 107 10.65 -1.15 -11.76
C ILE A 107 11.87 -2.01 -12.12
N ALA A 108 11.65 -3.24 -12.59
CA ALA A 108 12.74 -4.16 -12.92
C ALA A 108 13.68 -3.60 -14.00
N ALA A 109 13.14 -2.86 -14.97
CA ALA A 109 13.92 -2.26 -16.05
C ALA A 109 14.82 -1.11 -15.60
N HIS A 110 14.54 -0.47 -14.45
CA HIS A 110 15.23 0.76 -14.03
C HIS A 110 15.98 0.64 -12.69
N MET A 111 15.72 -0.39 -11.88
CA MET A 111 16.46 -0.63 -10.64
C MET A 111 17.94 -0.90 -10.90
N ARG A 112 18.80 -0.37 -10.03
CA ARG A 112 20.27 -0.47 -10.17
C ARG A 112 20.95 -1.15 -9.01
N ASN A 113 20.44 -0.90 -7.81
CA ASN A 113 20.95 -1.46 -6.57
C ASN A 113 19.96 -2.52 -6.06
N TYR A 114 20.31 -3.17 -4.95
CA TYR A 114 19.33 -3.98 -4.25
C TYR A 114 18.11 -3.15 -3.85
N THR A 115 16.93 -3.63 -4.22
CA THR A 115 15.67 -2.95 -3.94
C THR A 115 14.66 -3.94 -3.36
N VAL A 116 14.00 -3.53 -2.29
CA VAL A 116 12.85 -4.28 -1.76
C VAL A 116 11.57 -3.77 -2.42
N VAL A 117 10.93 -4.63 -3.21
CA VAL A 117 9.71 -4.31 -3.96
C VAL A 117 8.52 -4.77 -3.16
N VAL A 118 7.65 -3.84 -2.80
CA VAL A 118 6.60 -4.06 -1.81
C VAL A 118 5.23 -3.97 -2.47
N ASN A 119 4.55 -5.11 -2.58
CA ASN A 119 3.15 -5.16 -2.98
C ASN A 119 2.27 -4.66 -1.83
N LYS A 120 1.78 -3.43 -1.96
CA LYS A 120 0.83 -2.81 -1.02
C LYS A 120 -0.61 -2.81 -1.52
N SER A 121 -0.77 -2.86 -2.83
CA SER A 121 -2.05 -3.06 -3.51
C SER A 121 -2.74 -4.33 -2.98
N THR A 122 -4.07 -4.31 -2.85
CA THR A 122 -4.82 -5.52 -2.48
C THR A 122 -4.82 -6.48 -3.66
N VAL A 123 -4.07 -7.58 -3.56
CA VAL A 123 -3.83 -8.52 -4.66
C VAL A 123 -4.12 -9.97 -4.24
N PRO A 124 -4.65 -10.82 -5.12
CA PRO A 124 -4.89 -12.23 -4.82
C PRO A 124 -3.62 -12.97 -4.41
N VAL A 125 -3.79 -14.07 -3.67
CA VAL A 125 -2.68 -14.94 -3.24
C VAL A 125 -1.91 -15.47 -4.45
N GLY A 126 -0.57 -15.37 -4.38
CA GLY A 126 0.35 -15.75 -5.46
C GLY A 126 0.78 -14.58 -6.34
N THR A 127 0.23 -13.37 -6.16
CA THR A 127 0.62 -12.20 -6.97
C THR A 127 2.08 -11.79 -6.70
N GLY A 128 2.59 -11.95 -5.49
CA GLY A 128 4.01 -11.76 -5.17
C GLY A 128 4.92 -12.70 -5.96
N ASP A 129 4.48 -13.92 -6.24
CA ASP A 129 5.25 -14.88 -7.06
C ASP A 129 5.21 -14.48 -8.54
N LEU A 130 4.07 -13.96 -9.02
CA LEU A 130 3.94 -13.38 -10.36
C LEU A 130 4.86 -12.17 -10.54
N VAL A 131 4.86 -11.24 -9.58
CA VAL A 131 5.75 -10.07 -9.60
C VAL A 131 7.22 -10.52 -9.59
N GLN A 132 7.60 -11.48 -8.74
CA GLN A 132 8.94 -12.06 -8.72
C GLN A 132 9.33 -12.61 -10.10
N THR A 133 8.44 -13.38 -10.74
CA THR A 133 8.67 -13.98 -12.06
C THR A 133 8.90 -12.91 -13.11
N ILE A 134 7.99 -11.93 -13.20
CA ILE A 134 8.08 -10.81 -14.15
C ILE A 134 9.39 -10.04 -13.98
N MET A 135 9.77 -9.73 -12.74
CA MET A 135 10.97 -8.96 -12.47
C MET A 135 12.24 -9.74 -12.79
N THR A 136 12.27 -11.06 -12.52
CA THR A 136 13.39 -11.93 -12.90
C THR A 136 13.52 -12.06 -14.42
N GLU A 137 12.41 -12.09 -15.17
CA GLU A 137 12.44 -12.12 -16.64
C GLU A 137 12.99 -10.82 -17.23
N VAL A 138 12.57 -9.66 -16.69
CA VAL A 138 13.00 -8.34 -17.17
C VAL A 138 14.44 -8.02 -16.74
N SER A 139 14.83 -8.41 -15.53
CA SER A 139 16.17 -8.16 -14.97
C SER A 139 16.76 -9.43 -14.35
N PRO A 140 17.26 -10.38 -15.17
CA PRO A 140 17.77 -11.67 -14.67
C PRO A 140 18.98 -11.56 -13.74
N LYS A 141 19.69 -10.43 -13.79
CA LYS A 141 20.84 -10.12 -12.92
C LYS A 141 20.49 -9.07 -11.85
N GLY A 142 19.23 -8.67 -11.76
CA GLY A 142 18.76 -7.74 -10.75
C GLY A 142 18.83 -8.35 -9.36
N ASP A 143 19.27 -7.55 -8.38
CA ASP A 143 19.26 -7.92 -6.97
C ASP A 143 18.01 -7.30 -6.33
N PHE A 144 17.04 -8.09 -5.92
CA PHE A 144 15.78 -7.58 -5.34
C PHE A 144 15.06 -8.65 -4.53
N SER A 145 14.12 -8.21 -3.69
CA SER A 145 13.21 -9.08 -2.97
C SER A 145 11.78 -8.58 -3.10
N VAL A 146 10.83 -9.48 -3.35
CA VAL A 146 9.40 -9.13 -3.42
C VAL A 146 8.71 -9.44 -2.10
N VAL A 147 8.10 -8.41 -1.51
CA VAL A 147 7.44 -8.43 -0.19
C VAL A 147 5.96 -8.13 -0.35
N SER A 148 5.12 -8.82 0.42
CA SER A 148 3.72 -8.43 0.61
C SER A 148 3.60 -7.54 1.85
N ASN A 149 3.00 -6.36 1.73
CA ASN A 149 2.70 -5.49 2.87
C ASN A 149 1.34 -4.80 2.65
N PRO A 150 0.24 -5.53 2.88
CA PRO A 150 -1.09 -5.00 2.66
C PRO A 150 -1.36 -3.79 3.55
N GLU A 151 -2.30 -2.96 3.12
CA GLU A 151 -2.82 -1.83 3.90
C GLU A 151 -4.12 -2.21 4.62
N PHE A 152 -4.47 -1.51 5.70
CA PHE A 152 -5.73 -1.70 6.43
C PHE A 152 -6.37 -0.36 6.77
N LEU A 153 -6.22 0.61 5.88
CA LEU A 153 -6.64 1.99 6.09
C LEU A 153 -8.13 2.13 5.79
N ARG A 154 -8.83 2.97 6.56
CA ARG A 154 -10.20 3.36 6.26
C ARG A 154 -10.22 4.73 5.57
N GLU A 155 -11.10 4.87 4.58
CA GLU A 155 -11.36 6.17 3.95
C GLU A 155 -11.91 7.17 4.98
N GLY A 156 -11.29 8.35 5.10
CA GLY A 156 -11.63 9.38 6.09
C GLY A 156 -10.88 9.29 7.43
N ALA A 157 -10.05 8.26 7.63
CA ALA A 157 -9.26 8.06 8.84
C ALA A 157 -7.86 7.45 8.59
N ALA A 158 -7.40 7.41 7.35
CA ALA A 158 -6.20 6.70 6.95
C ALA A 158 -4.91 7.24 7.55
N ILE A 159 -4.79 8.56 7.79
CA ILE A 159 -3.58 9.08 8.45
C ILE A 159 -3.48 8.52 9.88
N SER A 160 -4.59 8.48 10.60
CA SER A 160 -4.64 7.90 11.95
C SER A 160 -4.37 6.40 11.90
N ASP A 161 -5.03 5.68 11.00
CA ASP A 161 -4.86 4.23 10.85
C ASP A 161 -3.43 3.86 10.44
N PHE A 162 -2.74 4.71 9.65
CA PHE A 162 -1.35 4.48 9.27
C PHE A 162 -0.36 4.77 10.41
N LYS A 163 -0.58 5.86 11.16
CA LYS A 163 0.32 6.30 12.25
C LYS A 163 0.14 5.49 13.53
N ARG A 164 -1.04 4.88 13.72
CA ARG A 164 -1.39 4.06 14.89
C ARG A 164 -2.16 2.81 14.44
N PRO A 165 -1.55 1.92 13.64
CA PRO A 165 -2.24 0.72 13.19
C PRO A 165 -2.30 -0.30 14.34
N ASP A 166 -3.34 -1.13 14.35
CA ASP A 166 -3.41 -2.26 15.30
C ASP A 166 -2.23 -3.23 15.10
N ARG A 167 -1.75 -3.34 13.84
CA ARG A 167 -0.65 -4.18 13.39
C ARG A 167 -0.19 -3.77 11.99
N VAL A 168 1.09 -3.99 11.69
CA VAL A 168 1.62 -3.98 10.32
C VAL A 168 1.92 -5.40 9.90
N VAL A 169 1.41 -5.86 8.76
CA VAL A 169 1.65 -7.22 8.24
C VAL A 169 2.72 -7.17 7.16
N VAL A 170 3.75 -8.01 7.26
CA VAL A 170 4.83 -8.10 6.27
C VAL A 170 5.06 -9.58 5.91
N GLY A 171 4.80 -9.93 4.66
CA GLY A 171 5.02 -11.26 4.09
C GLY A 171 6.32 -11.34 3.30
N THR A 172 7.30 -12.07 3.84
CA THR A 172 8.58 -12.38 3.17
C THR A 172 9.32 -13.49 3.89
N GLU A 173 9.99 -14.34 3.10
CA GLU A 173 10.91 -15.38 3.55
C GLU A 173 12.37 -14.90 3.54
N ASP A 174 12.68 -13.79 2.88
CA ASP A 174 14.03 -13.22 2.81
C ASP A 174 14.34 -12.33 4.02
N GLU A 175 15.36 -12.71 4.78
CA GLU A 175 15.80 -12.00 5.98
C GLU A 175 16.39 -10.61 5.68
N ARG A 176 16.99 -10.41 4.49
CA ARG A 176 17.48 -9.09 4.08
C ARG A 176 16.31 -8.12 3.91
N ALA A 177 15.26 -8.55 3.22
CA ALA A 177 14.03 -7.79 3.10
C ALA A 177 13.35 -7.53 4.46
N ARG A 178 13.38 -8.51 5.39
CA ARG A 178 12.83 -8.31 6.74
C ARG A 178 13.54 -7.18 7.48
N GLN A 179 14.87 -7.11 7.41
CA GLN A 179 15.65 -6.05 8.06
C GLN A 179 15.30 -4.68 7.49
N VAL A 180 15.22 -4.55 6.16
CA VAL A 180 14.82 -3.31 5.47
C VAL A 180 13.40 -2.88 5.90
N MET A 181 12.45 -3.81 5.95
CA MET A 181 11.07 -3.51 6.37
C MET A 181 10.97 -3.15 7.86
N ARG A 182 11.79 -3.74 8.74
CA ARG A 182 11.90 -3.33 10.15
C ARG A 182 12.43 -1.92 10.30
N GLU A 183 13.45 -1.56 9.53
CA GLU A 183 14.03 -0.21 9.56
C GLU A 183 13.02 0.83 9.06
N LEU A 184 12.31 0.52 7.98
CA LEU A 184 11.28 1.38 7.41
C LEU A 184 10.16 1.69 8.41
N TYR A 185 9.68 0.68 9.14
CA TYR A 185 8.61 0.84 10.12
C TYR A 185 9.11 1.16 11.54
N ARG A 186 10.42 1.35 11.74
CA ARG A 186 11.02 1.63 13.05
C ARG A 186 10.34 2.79 13.81
N PRO A 187 9.90 3.89 13.17
CA PRO A 187 9.21 4.97 13.87
C PRO A 187 7.91 4.55 14.58
N LEU A 188 7.24 3.49 14.10
CA LEU A 188 6.04 2.93 14.75
C LEU A 188 6.36 2.12 16.02
N PHE A 189 7.60 1.66 16.19
CA PHE A 189 8.01 0.93 17.40
C PHE A 189 7.86 1.79 18.66
N LEU A 190 7.96 3.12 18.53
CA LEU A 190 7.72 4.06 19.64
C LEU A 190 6.27 4.01 20.15
N ASN A 191 5.34 3.55 19.32
CA ASN A 191 3.92 3.37 19.68
C ASN A 191 3.60 1.91 20.06
N GLU A 192 4.62 1.06 20.26
CA GLU A 192 4.47 -0.38 20.54
C GLU A 192 3.63 -1.14 19.50
N THR A 193 3.54 -0.60 18.28
CA THR A 193 2.81 -1.23 17.18
C THR A 193 3.49 -2.54 16.76
N PRO A 194 2.77 -3.68 16.76
CA PRO A 194 3.34 -4.95 16.36
C PRO A 194 3.53 -5.03 14.84
N ILE A 195 4.72 -5.47 14.41
CA ILE A 195 5.00 -5.85 13.03
C ILE A 195 4.94 -7.39 12.95
N LEU A 196 3.90 -7.91 12.30
CA LEU A 196 3.69 -9.33 12.08
C LEU A 196 4.44 -9.77 10.82
N PHE A 197 5.55 -10.47 11.00
CA PHE A 197 6.26 -11.14 9.91
C PHE A 197 5.68 -12.53 9.65
N THR A 198 5.37 -12.82 8.38
CA THR A 198 4.84 -14.10 7.92
C THR A 198 5.38 -14.43 6.51
N ASP A 199 4.94 -15.54 5.89
CA ASP A 199 5.27 -15.85 4.50
C ASP A 199 4.45 -14.98 3.53
N ARG A 200 4.93 -14.85 2.29
CA ARG A 200 4.37 -13.90 1.33
C ARG A 200 2.88 -14.18 1.03
N ARG A 201 2.53 -15.45 0.82
CA ARG A 201 1.17 -15.86 0.46
C ARG A 201 0.19 -15.70 1.63
N THR A 202 0.63 -15.99 2.86
CA THR A 202 -0.16 -15.76 4.07
C THR A 202 -0.46 -14.28 4.25
N SER A 203 0.52 -13.39 4.03
CA SER A 203 0.29 -11.94 4.09
C SER A 203 -0.76 -11.46 3.07
N GLU A 204 -0.70 -11.94 1.83
CA GLU A 204 -1.72 -11.64 0.80
C GLU A 204 -3.11 -12.11 1.23
N LEU A 205 -3.21 -13.33 1.80
CA LEU A 205 -4.47 -13.88 2.27
C LEU A 205 -5.06 -13.09 3.45
N ILE A 206 -4.23 -12.62 4.39
CA ILE A 206 -4.69 -11.88 5.57
C ILE A 206 -5.53 -10.66 5.17
N LYS A 207 -5.17 -9.95 4.10
CA LYS A 207 -5.94 -8.79 3.63
C LYS A 207 -7.35 -9.18 3.21
N TYR A 208 -7.48 -10.24 2.40
CA TYR A 208 -8.78 -10.76 1.96
C TYR A 208 -9.59 -11.31 3.12
N ALA A 209 -8.95 -12.10 4.00
CA ALA A 209 -9.61 -12.68 5.17
C ALA A 209 -10.17 -11.61 6.11
N ALA A 210 -9.41 -10.55 6.38
CA ALA A 210 -9.85 -9.45 7.23
C ALA A 210 -11.04 -8.70 6.61
N ASN A 211 -10.95 -8.29 5.35
CA ASN A 211 -12.04 -7.57 4.69
C ASN A 211 -13.30 -8.44 4.53
N ALA A 212 -13.14 -9.72 4.18
CA ALA A 212 -14.24 -10.65 4.08
C ALA A 212 -14.93 -10.86 5.44
N PHE A 213 -14.16 -10.99 6.52
CA PHE A 213 -14.72 -11.16 7.85
C PHE A 213 -15.48 -9.92 8.34
N LEU A 214 -14.99 -8.71 8.04
CA LEU A 214 -15.72 -7.47 8.32
C LEU A 214 -17.06 -7.43 7.56
N ALA A 215 -17.07 -7.84 6.29
CA ALA A 215 -18.30 -7.92 5.50
C ALA A 215 -19.29 -8.94 6.09
N VAL A 216 -18.81 -10.10 6.55
CA VAL A 216 -19.63 -11.12 7.24
C VAL A 216 -20.27 -10.56 8.50
N LYS A 217 -19.54 -9.80 9.32
CA LYS A 217 -20.09 -9.19 10.55
C LYS A 217 -21.24 -8.22 10.24
N ILE A 218 -21.11 -7.43 9.17
CA ILE A 218 -22.14 -6.48 8.74
C ILE A 218 -23.36 -7.23 8.18
N ALA A 219 -23.14 -8.20 7.27
CA ALA A 219 -24.23 -8.99 6.71
C ALA A 219 -24.98 -9.76 7.81
N TYR A 220 -24.27 -10.31 8.79
CA TYR A 220 -24.87 -11.02 9.91
C TYR A 220 -25.80 -10.13 10.73
N ILE A 221 -25.36 -8.93 11.14
CA ILE A 221 -26.22 -8.04 11.93
C ILE A 221 -27.39 -7.48 11.09
N ASN A 222 -27.22 -7.32 9.78
CA ASN A 222 -28.33 -6.94 8.89
C ASN A 222 -29.42 -8.03 8.85
N GLU A 223 -29.04 -9.31 8.71
CA GLU A 223 -30.00 -10.43 8.75
C GLU A 223 -30.71 -10.52 10.12
N MET A 224 -30.01 -10.21 11.21
CA MET A 224 -30.64 -10.12 12.54
C MET A 224 -31.58 -8.91 12.64
N ALA A 225 -31.27 -7.79 12.00
CA ALA A 225 -32.15 -6.62 11.93
C ALA A 225 -33.46 -6.96 11.23
N ASP A 226 -33.39 -7.61 10.07
CA ASP A 226 -34.56 -8.05 9.29
C ASP A 226 -35.46 -8.99 10.12
N LEU A 227 -34.85 -9.92 10.87
CA LEU A 227 -35.59 -10.79 11.78
C LEU A 227 -36.23 -10.00 12.94
N CYS A 228 -35.52 -9.04 13.52
CA CYS A 228 -36.02 -8.19 14.61
C CYS A 228 -37.31 -7.45 14.20
N GLU A 229 -37.38 -6.96 12.96
CA GLU A 229 -38.59 -6.31 12.42
C GLU A 229 -39.80 -7.27 12.37
N GLN A 230 -39.58 -8.54 12.04
CA GLN A 230 -40.65 -9.54 11.96
C GLN A 230 -41.16 -9.99 13.33
N VAL A 231 -40.30 -10.00 14.35
CA VAL A 231 -40.64 -10.52 15.70
C VAL A 231 -40.90 -9.42 16.73
N GLY A 232 -40.76 -8.14 16.36
CA GLY A 232 -40.96 -6.99 17.25
C GLY A 232 -39.82 -6.77 18.25
N ALA A 233 -38.58 -7.15 17.91
CA ALA A 233 -37.39 -6.90 18.71
C ALA A 233 -36.66 -5.60 18.29
N ASN A 234 -35.75 -5.10 19.14
CA ASN A 234 -34.91 -3.91 18.87
C ASN A 234 -33.47 -4.33 18.55
N VAL A 235 -33.04 -4.17 17.30
CA VAL A 235 -31.69 -4.57 16.87
C VAL A 235 -30.55 -3.79 17.56
N GLN A 236 -30.81 -2.58 18.08
CA GLN A 236 -29.78 -1.81 18.79
C GLN A 236 -29.47 -2.36 20.19
N GLU A 237 -30.41 -3.12 20.78
CA GLU A 237 -30.23 -3.76 22.09
C GLU A 237 -29.62 -5.17 22.01
N VAL A 238 -29.57 -5.75 20.80
CA VAL A 238 -28.98 -7.07 20.50
C VAL A 238 -27.50 -6.94 20.18
#